data_AF-A0A1Q6RJC4-F1
#
_entry.id   AF-A0A1Q6RJC4-F1
#
_cell.length_a   1.000
_cell.length_b   1.000
_cell.length_c   1.000
_cell.angle_alpha   90.00
_cell.angle_beta   90.00
_cell.angle_gamma   90.00
#
_symmetry.space_group_name_H-M   'P 1'
#
loop_
_entity.id
_entity.type
_entity.pdbx_description
1 polymer ?
#
loop_
_entity_poly.entity_id
_entity_poly.type
_entity_poly.pdbx_seq_one_letter_code
_entity_poly.pdbx_strand_id
1 'polypeptide(L)'
;MLSSNISILSSDDCLNAAKSDLSNYDLSMNISGGTINAYSSEGDGFDSNGTLNISGGTVAVWTANKADNQPLDADGALSISGGTVLAAGASNGMGLSINAEQAYVTFSASGQLISKGDVLSIKSSDGG
;
A
#
# COMPACT_ATOMS: atom_id res chain seq x y z
N MET A 1 16.20 -8.64 11.59
CA MET A 1 15.44 -7.45 11.12
C MET A 1 16.40 -6.54 10.38
N LEU A 2 16.12 -6.20 9.11
CA LEU A 2 16.82 -5.10 8.45
C LEU A 2 16.37 -3.78 9.08
N SER A 3 17.31 -2.91 9.48
CA SER A 3 17.07 -1.65 10.19
C SER A 3 17.24 -0.41 9.31
N SER A 4 16.94 -0.53 8.02
CA SER A 4 17.10 0.58 7.05
C SER A 4 15.86 1.46 6.98
N ASN A 5 16.06 2.77 6.85
CA ASN A 5 15.02 3.73 6.53
C ASN A 5 15.09 4.05 5.03
N ILE A 6 13.97 3.90 4.33
CA ILE A 6 13.83 4.19 2.90
C ILE A 6 12.72 5.22 2.75
N SER A 7 13.01 6.31 2.03
CA SER A 7 12.03 7.32 1.67
C SER A 7 12.02 7.48 0.16
N ILE A 8 10.84 7.37 -0.46
CA ILE A 8 10.65 7.46 -1.91
C ILE A 8 9.61 8.54 -2.19
N LEU A 9 9.99 9.51 -3.02
CA LEU A 9 9.08 10.47 -3.64
C LEU A 9 9.21 10.27 -5.14
N SER A 10 8.13 9.84 -5.77
CA SER A 10 8.11 9.55 -7.20
C SER A 10 6.99 10.34 -7.89
N SER A 11 7.24 10.75 -9.14
CA SER A 11 6.17 11.25 -9.99
C SER A 11 5.34 10.11 -10.55
N ASP A 12 5.94 8.92 -10.67
CA ASP A 12 5.33 7.69 -11.18
C ASP A 12 5.31 6.67 -10.03
N ASP A 13 5.38 5.37 -10.28
CA ASP A 13 5.40 4.39 -9.20
C ASP A 13 6.59 4.58 -8.23
N CYS A 14 6.40 4.27 -6.94
CA CYS A 14 7.54 4.28 -6.00
C CYS A 14 8.38 3.02 -6.14
N LEU A 15 7.72 1.86 -6.27
CA LEU A 15 8.35 0.58 -6.60
C LEU A 15 7.52 -0.07 -7.70
N ASN A 16 8.18 -0.48 -8.77
CA ASN A 16 7.52 -1.11 -9.91
C ASN A 16 8.16 -2.48 -10.17
N ALA A 17 7.36 -3.52 -10.02
CA ALA A 17 7.63 -4.90 -10.43
C ALA A 17 6.62 -5.30 -11.51
N ALA A 18 6.51 -4.50 -12.57
CA ALA A 18 5.57 -4.63 -13.65
C ALA A 18 6.30 -4.54 -14.99
N LYS A 19 6.02 -5.50 -15.89
CA LYS A 19 6.46 -5.40 -17.28
C LYS A 19 5.60 -6.26 -18.19
N SER A 20 4.87 -5.62 -19.08
CA SER A 20 3.88 -6.26 -19.97
C SER A 20 4.49 -7.12 -21.08
N ASP A 21 5.78 -6.96 -21.38
CA ASP A 21 6.52 -7.75 -22.39
C ASP A 21 7.20 -9.00 -21.81
N LEU A 22 7.15 -9.20 -20.48
CA LEU A 22 7.77 -10.33 -19.78
C LEU A 22 6.69 -11.27 -19.22
N SER A 23 6.32 -12.32 -19.96
CA SER A 23 5.24 -13.25 -19.57
C SER A 23 5.69 -14.51 -18.81
N ASN A 24 6.99 -14.64 -18.48
CA ASN A 24 7.55 -15.84 -17.83
C ASN A 24 8.42 -15.51 -16.59
N TYR A 25 8.30 -14.31 -16.05
CA TYR A 25 9.04 -13.91 -14.85
C TYR A 25 8.09 -13.82 -13.66
N ASP A 26 8.62 -14.16 -12.48
CA ASP A 26 7.92 -13.85 -11.24
C ASP A 26 8.09 -12.36 -10.94
N LEU A 27 7.03 -11.62 -11.21
CA LEU A 27 6.91 -10.20 -10.91
C LEU A 27 6.43 -10.07 -9.47
N SER A 28 7.34 -10.35 -8.52
CA SER A 28 7.04 -10.35 -7.09
C SER A 28 7.81 -9.28 -6.33
N MET A 29 7.08 -8.60 -5.44
CA MET A 29 7.63 -7.66 -4.48
C MET A 29 7.54 -8.25 -3.08
N ASN A 30 8.69 -8.39 -2.41
CA ASN A 30 8.79 -9.02 -1.10
C ASN A 30 9.43 -8.07 -0.09
N ILE A 31 8.65 -7.59 0.87
CA ILE A 31 9.09 -6.68 1.94
C ILE A 31 9.13 -7.46 3.25
N SER A 32 10.32 -7.59 3.84
CA SER A 32 10.56 -8.38 5.06
C SER A 32 11.00 -7.56 6.28
N GLY A 33 11.21 -6.26 6.13
CA GLY A 33 11.67 -5.39 7.21
C GLY A 33 12.05 -3.99 6.75
N GLY A 34 12.57 -3.20 7.69
CA GLY A 34 12.90 -1.78 7.50
C GLY A 34 11.71 -0.85 7.73
N THR A 35 11.96 0.44 7.60
CA THR A 35 10.94 1.49 7.57
C THR A 35 10.90 2.08 6.17
N ILE A 36 9.76 1.96 5.50
CA ILE A 36 9.57 2.44 4.12
C ILE A 36 8.47 3.49 4.13
N ASN A 37 8.79 4.68 3.66
CA ASN A 37 7.87 5.78 3.44
C ASN A 37 7.85 6.10 1.94
N ALA A 38 6.72 5.86 1.27
CA ALA A 38 6.62 5.98 -0.17
C ALA A 38 5.44 6.89 -0.56
N TYR A 39 5.73 7.86 -1.43
CA TYR A 39 4.75 8.77 -1.99
C TYR A 39 4.85 8.83 -3.51
N SER A 40 3.73 8.55 -4.19
CA SER A 40 3.60 8.84 -5.62
C SER A 40 2.60 9.97 -5.89
N SER A 41 2.96 10.88 -6.79
CA SER A 41 2.07 11.97 -7.21
C SER A 41 1.20 11.64 -8.42
N GLU A 42 1.64 10.78 -9.35
CA GLU A 42 0.89 10.46 -10.57
C GLU A 42 0.81 8.96 -10.90
N GLY A 43 1.44 8.09 -10.12
CA GLY A 43 1.41 6.64 -10.29
C GLY A 43 1.05 5.90 -8.99
N ASP A 44 1.34 4.62 -8.95
CA ASP A 44 1.09 3.75 -7.81
C ASP A 44 2.10 3.97 -6.69
N GLY A 45 1.75 3.52 -5.51
CA GLY A 45 2.73 3.38 -4.45
C GLY A 45 3.68 2.25 -4.82
N PHE A 46 3.22 1.02 -4.63
CA PHE A 46 3.89 -0.19 -5.07
C PHE A 46 3.04 -0.85 -6.14
N ASP A 47 3.58 -1.01 -7.34
CA ASP A 47 2.95 -1.67 -8.47
C ASP A 47 3.66 -3.00 -8.75
N SER A 48 2.89 -4.08 -8.85
CA SER A 48 3.37 -5.42 -9.12
C SER A 48 2.39 -6.19 -10.00
N ASN A 49 2.75 -6.47 -11.24
CA ASN A 49 1.94 -7.32 -12.14
C ASN A 49 1.92 -8.81 -11.72
N GLY A 50 2.56 -9.17 -10.59
CA GLY A 50 2.44 -10.49 -9.95
C GLY A 50 1.98 -10.37 -8.50
N THR A 51 2.87 -10.57 -7.52
CA THR A 51 2.49 -10.60 -6.09
C THR A 51 3.16 -9.53 -5.26
N LEU A 52 2.46 -9.03 -4.25
CA LEU A 52 2.98 -8.10 -3.26
C LEU A 52 2.87 -8.72 -1.87
N ASN A 53 4.01 -9.07 -1.27
CA ASN A 53 4.10 -9.77 0.01
C ASN A 53 4.82 -8.90 1.06
N ILE A 54 4.12 -8.56 2.14
CA ILE A 54 4.66 -7.83 3.29
C ILE A 54 4.68 -8.76 4.51
N SER A 55 5.87 -9.15 4.93
CA SER A 55 6.09 -10.07 6.06
C SER A 55 6.70 -9.38 7.29
N GLY A 56 7.11 -8.12 7.17
CA GLY A 56 7.67 -7.36 8.28
C GLY A 56 8.02 -5.92 7.89
N GLY A 57 8.35 -5.11 8.91
CA GLY A 57 8.72 -3.69 8.75
C GLY A 57 7.61 -2.72 9.14
N THR A 58 7.91 -1.43 8.96
CA THR A 58 6.94 -0.33 9.06
C THR A 58 6.82 0.30 7.67
N VAL A 59 5.72 0.03 6.99
CA VAL A 59 5.50 0.39 5.59
C VAL A 59 4.36 1.40 5.54
N ALA A 60 4.65 2.62 5.11
CA ALA A 60 3.66 3.66 4.89
C ALA A 60 3.75 4.10 3.44
N VAL A 61 2.65 3.89 2.70
CA VAL A 61 2.55 4.19 1.27
C VAL A 61 1.33 5.04 1.02
N TRP A 62 1.48 6.13 0.29
CA TRP A 62 0.36 6.98 -0.06
C TRP A 62 0.48 7.54 -1.48
N THR A 63 -0.66 7.75 -2.11
CA THR A 63 -0.74 8.28 -3.47
C THR A 63 -1.55 9.58 -3.49
N ALA A 64 -1.28 10.45 -4.45
CA ALA A 64 -2.18 11.55 -4.74
C ALA A 64 -3.56 11.05 -5.21
N ASN A 65 -4.55 11.93 -5.20
CA ASN A 65 -5.87 11.61 -5.73
C ASN A 65 -5.86 11.60 -7.26
N LYS A 66 -5.41 10.48 -7.81
CA LYS A 66 -5.43 10.17 -9.24
C LYS A 66 -6.23 8.89 -9.43
N ALA A 67 -7.06 8.90 -10.47
CA ALA A 67 -7.80 7.71 -10.85
C ALA A 67 -6.80 6.60 -11.19
N ASP A 68 -7.23 5.37 -10.96
CA ASP A 68 -6.52 4.14 -11.33
C ASP A 68 -5.16 3.91 -10.66
N ASN A 69 -4.72 4.78 -9.74
CA ASN A 69 -3.49 4.57 -8.96
C ASN A 69 -3.76 4.21 -7.48
N GLN A 70 -3.21 3.10 -7.00
CA GLN A 70 -3.34 2.58 -5.64
C GLN A 70 -2.02 2.64 -4.87
N PRO A 71 -2.07 2.82 -3.54
CA PRO A 71 -0.86 2.75 -2.73
C PRO A 71 -0.23 1.36 -2.73
N LEU A 72 -1.03 0.29 -2.78
CA LEU A 72 -0.56 -1.08 -2.89
C LEU A 72 -1.35 -1.71 -4.04
N ASP A 73 -0.72 -1.83 -5.19
CA ASP A 73 -1.28 -2.44 -6.38
C ASP A 73 -0.58 -3.77 -6.69
N ALA A 74 -1.40 -4.79 -6.89
CA ALA A 74 -0.95 -6.11 -7.28
C ALA A 74 -2.01 -6.76 -8.16
N ASP A 75 -1.65 -7.14 -9.39
CA ASP A 75 -2.50 -7.91 -10.29
C ASP A 75 -2.87 -9.28 -9.69
N GLY A 76 -1.94 -9.86 -8.93
CA GLY A 76 -2.10 -11.11 -8.20
C GLY A 76 -2.45 -10.90 -6.73
N ALA A 77 -1.80 -11.67 -5.85
CA ALA A 77 -2.11 -11.62 -4.43
C ALA A 77 -1.38 -10.48 -3.71
N LEU A 78 -2.13 -9.69 -2.94
CA LEU A 78 -1.62 -8.83 -1.88
C LEU A 78 -1.70 -9.56 -0.53
N SER A 79 -0.55 -9.97 0.01
CA SER A 79 -0.45 -10.73 1.26
C SER A 79 0.31 -9.97 2.34
N ILE A 80 -0.26 -9.90 3.54
CA ILE A 80 0.35 -9.22 4.69
C ILE A 80 0.39 -10.18 5.88
N SER A 81 1.54 -10.80 6.12
CA SER A 81 1.75 -11.75 7.22
C SER A 81 2.45 -11.15 8.44
N GLY A 82 2.94 -9.91 8.35
CA GLY A 82 3.54 -9.22 9.48
C GLY A 82 3.91 -7.76 9.22
N GLY A 83 4.37 -7.09 10.27
CA GLY A 83 4.74 -5.68 10.24
C GLY A 83 3.56 -4.72 10.44
N THR A 84 3.82 -3.43 10.31
CA THR A 84 2.79 -2.37 10.37
C THR A 84 2.67 -1.75 8.98
N VAL A 85 1.48 -1.78 8.40
CA VAL A 85 1.22 -1.27 7.04
C VAL A 85 0.16 -0.17 7.10
N LEU A 86 0.48 0.99 6.53
CA LEU A 86 -0.44 2.08 6.26
C LEU A 86 -0.46 2.32 4.74
N ALA A 87 -1.64 2.21 4.13
CA ALA A 87 -1.86 2.45 2.72
C ALA A 87 -2.99 3.49 2.56
N ALA A 88 -2.70 4.63 1.95
CA ALA A 88 -3.66 5.72 1.83
C ALA A 88 -3.68 6.32 0.41
N GLY A 89 -4.82 6.20 -0.27
CA GLY A 89 -5.04 6.72 -1.62
C GLY A 89 -6.51 7.01 -1.84
N ALA A 90 -6.84 7.67 -2.94
CA ALA A 90 -8.21 8.10 -3.24
C ALA A 90 -8.80 7.47 -4.51
N SER A 91 -8.06 6.59 -5.19
CA SER A 91 -8.61 5.83 -6.31
C SER A 91 -9.69 4.85 -5.82
N ASN A 92 -10.86 4.93 -6.44
CA ASN A 92 -11.96 3.98 -6.25
C ASN A 92 -11.92 2.83 -7.28
N GLY A 93 -10.84 2.75 -8.08
CA GLY A 93 -10.82 2.01 -9.34
C GLY A 93 -10.51 0.52 -9.22
N MET A 94 -9.75 0.10 -8.21
CA MET A 94 -9.28 -1.29 -8.11
C MET A 94 -9.67 -1.93 -6.78
N GLY A 95 -10.30 -3.10 -6.87
CA GLY A 95 -10.80 -3.83 -5.71
C GLY A 95 -9.66 -4.27 -4.80
N LEU A 96 -9.73 -3.90 -3.53
CA LEU A 96 -8.70 -4.21 -2.55
C LEU A 96 -8.87 -5.65 -2.02
N SER A 97 -8.25 -6.64 -2.66
CA SER A 97 -8.24 -8.02 -2.18
C SER A 97 -7.01 -8.26 -1.29
N ILE A 98 -7.13 -7.93 0.00
CA ILE A 98 -6.05 -8.11 0.99
C ILE A 98 -6.20 -9.46 1.69
N ASN A 99 -5.12 -10.25 1.68
CA ASN A 99 -4.96 -11.42 2.53
C ASN A 99 -4.03 -11.06 3.70
N ALA A 100 -4.61 -10.58 4.81
CA ALA A 100 -3.85 -10.25 6.02
C ALA A 100 -4.01 -11.32 7.09
N GLU A 101 -2.90 -11.82 7.64
CA GLU A 101 -2.92 -12.71 8.82
C GLU A 101 -3.15 -11.93 10.12
N GLN A 102 -2.81 -10.65 10.10
CA GLN A 102 -3.01 -9.71 11.21
C GLN A 102 -4.31 -8.92 11.06
N ALA A 103 -4.84 -8.41 12.18
CA ALA A 103 -6.04 -7.58 12.17
C ALA A 103 -5.83 -6.33 11.30
N TYR A 104 -6.82 -6.02 10.47
CA TYR A 104 -6.77 -4.87 9.57
C TYR A 104 -8.13 -4.18 9.49
N VAL A 105 -8.10 -2.92 9.07
CA VAL A 105 -9.29 -2.11 8.82
C VAL A 105 -9.16 -1.50 7.45
N THR A 106 -10.22 -1.59 6.65
CA THR A 106 -10.37 -0.80 5.43
C THR A 106 -11.39 0.29 5.70
N PHE A 107 -11.09 1.49 5.22
CA PHE A 107 -11.95 2.65 5.44
C PHE A 107 -12.00 3.46 4.15
N SER A 108 -13.20 3.88 3.75
CA SER A 108 -13.43 4.78 2.60
C SER A 108 -14.40 5.87 3.02
N ALA A 109 -14.03 7.12 2.74
CA ALA A 109 -14.84 8.30 3.03
C ALA A 109 -15.67 8.74 1.82
N SER A 110 -16.38 7.80 1.18
CA SER A 110 -17.20 8.10 -0.01
C SER A 110 -18.20 9.22 0.28
N GLY A 111 -18.00 10.39 -0.32
CA GLY A 111 -18.88 11.55 -0.17
C GLY A 111 -18.63 12.46 1.04
N GLN A 112 -17.61 12.19 1.88
CA GLN A 112 -17.17 13.10 2.94
C GLN A 112 -15.74 13.56 2.69
N LEU A 113 -15.52 14.89 2.75
CA LEU A 113 -14.18 15.47 2.72
C LEU A 113 -13.52 15.23 4.08
N ILE A 114 -12.48 14.40 4.11
CA ILE A 114 -11.54 14.39 5.23
C ILE A 114 -10.58 15.55 5.01
N SER A 115 -10.62 16.51 5.92
CA SER A 115 -9.77 17.70 5.90
C SER A 115 -8.48 17.44 6.64
N LYS A 116 -7.42 18.17 6.26
CA LYS A 116 -6.18 18.20 7.05
C LYS A 116 -6.51 18.56 8.50
N GLY A 117 -6.09 17.70 9.42
CA GLY A 117 -6.32 17.89 10.86
C GLY A 117 -7.47 17.05 11.42
N ASP A 118 -8.29 16.43 10.56
CA ASP A 118 -9.26 15.45 11.00
C ASP A 118 -8.54 14.20 11.56
N VAL A 119 -9.10 13.61 12.61
CA VAL A 119 -8.55 12.42 13.27
C VAL A 119 -9.43 11.22 12.96
N LEU A 120 -8.86 10.22 12.29
CA LEU A 120 -9.44 8.88 12.22
C LEU A 120 -9.02 8.09 13.45
N SER A 121 -10.00 7.60 14.24
CA SER A 121 -9.74 6.76 15.40
C SER A 121 -10.35 5.38 15.24
N ILE A 122 -9.54 4.34 15.36
CA ILE A 122 -10.02 2.97 15.56
C ILE A 122 -10.09 2.74 17.06
N LYS A 123 -11.28 2.44 17.58
CA LYS A 123 -11.50 2.20 19.00
C LYS A 123 -11.97 0.77 19.21
N SER A 124 -11.47 0.12 20.25
CA SER A 124 -12.06 -1.12 20.73
C SER A 124 -13.49 -0.86 21.22
N SER A 125 -14.33 -1.89 21.26
CA SER A 125 -15.71 -1.77 21.74
C SER A 125 -15.81 -1.30 23.20
N ASP A 126 -14.73 -1.43 23.97
CA ASP A 126 -14.59 -0.93 25.34
C ASP A 126 -14.04 0.50 25.45
N GLY A 127 -13.68 1.14 24.32
CA GLY A 127 -13.29 2.55 24.26
C GLY A 127 -11.86 2.87 24.70
N GLY A 128 -10.99 1.86 24.83
CA GLY A 128 -9.55 2.06 25.07
C GLY A 128 -8.83 2.82 23.95
#